data_AF-A0A2U1VM36-F1
#
_entry.id   AF-A0A2U1VM36-F1
#
_cell.length_a   1.000
_cell.length_b   1.000
_cell.length_c   1.000
_cell.angle_alpha   90.00
_cell.angle_beta   90.00
_cell.angle_gamma   90.00
#
_symmetry.space_group_name_H-M   'P 1'
#
loop_
_entity.id
_entity.type
_entity.pdbx_description
1 polymer ?
#
loop_
_entity_poly.entity_id
_entity_poly.type
_entity_poly.pdbx_seq_one_letter_code
_entity_poly.pdbx_strand_id
1 'polypeptide(L)'
;MAYNVNTAGATVTLTSAYTTITGTANTDVITLAAAGNTVTVESLDTLTGAANTDIVTLSAVGNTMVVAGTIESLIGGANTDIITFAASGATVAVGGSIETLAGGANTDVVALAATGATVTLTGTFESLAGSANTDIVTLAVVGNTIAVSGTIESLAGGANTDIITLAATGNTVAVSSIETVYGGANTDVVTLSAVGNTIAVSSIEVLVGGANTDIVTLSNAGSTITVSGVEALTTIGSNTDIVTLGASGNTITLTGNFESLTGGANTDVVTLGAAGNTITVSGTIETLAGGANTDVVTLAASGATVLVSSIESLAGSANTDVVTLGALGNTISVTGAIEGLAGGANTDIVTLGNAGNTIIVTGTIETLAGGANTDVISVFATGATLLVTGIESLSGSANTDVVTLGAGNNSIIVSSVETLAGGANGDWVTLGAAGNTIAVSGVETLRGGANTDVVTLGNAGNTLIL
;
A
#
# COMPACT_ATOMS: atom_id res chain seq x y z
N MET A 1 50.47 30.53 6.85
CA MET A 1 50.63 31.98 7.12
C MET A 1 49.25 32.55 7.40
N ALA A 2 49.09 33.43 8.38
CA ALA A 2 47.81 34.08 8.67
C ALA A 2 47.70 35.42 7.93
N TYR A 3 46.49 35.75 7.46
CA TYR A 3 46.15 37.05 6.89
C TYR A 3 45.05 37.69 7.73
N ASN A 4 45.31 38.89 8.25
CA ASN A 4 44.31 39.67 8.98
C ASN A 4 43.89 40.84 8.10
N VAL A 5 42.60 40.97 7.83
CA VAL A 5 42.06 42.14 7.14
C VAL A 5 42.27 43.36 8.04
N ASN A 6 43.09 44.30 7.58
CA ASN A 6 43.50 45.46 8.37
C ASN A 6 42.66 46.72 8.10
N THR A 7 41.78 46.66 7.09
CA THR A 7 40.93 47.76 6.66
C THR A 7 39.50 47.28 6.74
N ALA A 8 38.68 47.97 7.52
CA ALA A 8 37.25 47.66 7.63
C ALA A 8 36.57 47.71 6.25
N GLY A 9 35.89 46.62 5.87
CA GLY A 9 35.12 46.56 4.63
C GLY A 9 36.00 46.36 3.39
N ALA A 10 37.12 45.66 3.53
CA ALA A 10 38.09 45.53 2.45
C ALA A 10 37.66 44.53 1.39
N THR A 11 37.91 44.87 0.13
CA THR A 11 37.93 43.92 -0.98
C THR A 11 39.37 43.55 -1.30
N VAL A 12 39.77 42.30 -1.05
CA VAL A 12 41.17 41.86 -1.18
C VAL A 12 41.27 40.60 -2.05
N THR A 13 42.19 40.63 -3.02
CA THR A 13 42.58 39.44 -3.77
C THR A 13 43.90 38.88 -3.21
N LEU A 14 43.84 37.66 -2.67
CA LEU A 14 44.99 36.95 -2.12
C LEU A 14 45.62 36.08 -3.20
N THR A 15 46.80 36.47 -3.69
CA THR A 15 47.56 35.71 -4.70
C THR A 15 48.48 34.64 -4.10
N SER A 16 48.50 34.53 -2.77
CA SER A 16 49.29 33.55 -2.03
C SER A 16 48.37 32.69 -1.15
N ALA A 17 48.80 31.47 -0.85
CA ALA A 17 48.07 30.60 0.07
C ALA A 17 48.24 31.04 1.52
N TYR A 18 47.12 31.13 2.24
CA TYR A 18 47.07 31.41 3.67
C TYR A 18 46.38 30.25 4.39
N THR A 19 46.82 30.00 5.62
CA THR A 19 46.26 28.97 6.50
C THR A 19 45.09 29.49 7.31
N THR A 20 45.04 30.81 7.54
CA THR A 20 43.99 31.47 8.32
C THR A 20 43.73 32.85 7.72
N ILE A 21 42.46 33.21 7.56
CA ILE A 21 42.01 34.53 7.12
C ILE A 21 40.99 35.03 8.14
N THR A 22 41.30 36.14 8.81
CA THR A 22 40.40 36.77 9.78
C THR A 22 39.95 38.11 9.24
N GLY A 23 38.63 38.27 9.08
CA GLY A 23 37.99 39.52 8.71
C GLY A 23 37.81 40.48 9.89
N THR A 24 37.01 41.50 9.66
CA THR A 24 36.66 42.58 10.58
C THR A 24 35.15 42.52 10.87
N ALA A 25 34.63 43.47 11.65
CA ALA A 25 33.20 43.57 11.93
C ALA A 25 32.39 44.23 10.78
N ASN A 26 33.01 44.56 9.65
CA ASN A 26 32.38 45.20 8.49
C ASN A 26 32.48 44.29 7.28
N THR A 27 31.75 44.62 6.21
CA THR A 27 31.62 43.77 5.02
C THR A 27 32.92 43.50 4.28
N ASP A 28 33.58 42.41 4.63
CA ASP A 28 34.86 42.01 4.04
C ASP A 28 34.64 41.02 2.88
N VAL A 29 35.37 41.25 1.79
CA VAL A 29 35.29 40.47 0.55
C VAL A 29 36.68 39.97 0.20
N ILE A 30 36.87 38.65 0.23
CA ILE A 30 38.14 38.00 -0.09
C ILE A 30 38.01 37.16 -1.36
N THR A 31 38.95 37.31 -2.27
CA THR A 31 39.13 36.42 -3.42
C THR A 31 40.41 35.62 -3.24
N LEU A 32 40.30 34.30 -3.21
CA LEU A 32 41.44 33.38 -3.27
C LEU A 32 41.85 33.26 -4.74
N ALA A 33 42.91 33.95 -5.15
CA ALA A 33 43.40 33.89 -6.54
C ALA A 33 44.48 32.82 -6.74
N ALA A 34 45.05 32.29 -5.65
CA ALA A 34 45.85 31.08 -5.69
C ALA A 34 44.93 29.86 -5.96
N ALA A 35 45.48 28.81 -6.55
CA ALA A 35 44.78 27.56 -6.76
C ALA A 35 44.97 26.62 -5.56
N GLY A 36 43.93 25.89 -5.18
CA GLY A 36 44.04 24.76 -4.25
C GLY A 36 44.25 25.18 -2.80
N ASN A 37 43.50 26.19 -2.35
CA ASN A 37 43.63 26.73 -1.01
C ASN A 37 43.12 25.75 0.06
N THR A 38 43.78 25.70 1.21
CA THR A 38 43.25 25.06 2.42
C THR A 38 43.34 26.07 3.55
N VAL A 39 42.19 26.63 3.96
CA VAL A 39 42.16 27.84 4.79
C VAL A 39 41.08 27.78 5.86
N THR A 40 41.41 28.24 7.07
CA THR A 40 40.40 28.57 8.08
C THR A 40 39.97 30.02 7.95
N VAL A 41 38.66 30.28 7.88
CA VAL A 41 38.12 31.64 7.79
C VAL A 41 37.34 32.02 9.05
N GLU A 42 37.47 33.27 9.45
CA GLU A 42 36.79 33.84 10.61
C GLU A 42 36.24 35.22 10.25
N SER A 43 34.98 35.46 10.58
CA SER A 43 34.32 36.78 10.44
C SER A 43 34.47 37.40 9.04
N LEU A 44 34.18 36.61 8.00
CA LEU A 44 34.22 37.07 6.61
C LEU A 44 32.81 37.07 6.00
N ASP A 45 32.46 38.16 5.31
CA ASP A 45 31.14 38.29 4.67
C ASP A 45 31.08 37.65 3.29
N THR A 46 32.14 37.76 2.48
CA THR A 46 32.21 37.14 1.15
C THR A 46 33.54 36.46 0.90
N LEU A 47 33.49 35.20 0.48
CA LEU A 47 34.64 34.45 0.00
C LEU A 47 34.42 34.00 -1.44
N THR A 48 35.36 34.35 -2.33
CA THR A 48 35.37 33.90 -3.72
C THR A 48 36.53 32.93 -3.92
N GLY A 49 36.24 31.68 -4.25
CA GLY A 49 37.26 30.71 -4.65
C GLY A 49 37.66 30.83 -6.12
N ALA A 50 38.75 30.17 -6.49
CA ALA A 50 39.26 30.11 -7.85
C ALA A 50 39.42 28.66 -8.32
N ALA A 51 39.95 28.46 -9.53
CA ALA A 51 40.07 27.12 -10.10
C ALA A 51 40.92 26.18 -9.24
N ASN A 52 40.61 24.87 -9.33
CA ASN A 52 41.14 23.77 -8.51
C ASN A 52 40.54 23.71 -7.09
N THR A 53 40.78 22.60 -6.40
CA THR A 53 40.08 22.25 -5.15
C THR A 53 40.44 23.16 -3.98
N ASP A 54 39.56 24.10 -3.66
CA ASP A 54 39.60 24.93 -2.47
C ASP A 54 38.84 24.25 -1.31
N ILE A 55 39.50 24.17 -0.15
CA ILE A 55 38.99 23.64 1.12
C ILE A 55 38.94 24.77 2.14
N VAL A 56 37.74 25.10 2.60
CA VAL A 56 37.47 26.18 3.55
C VAL A 56 36.92 25.59 4.84
N THR A 57 37.55 25.90 5.96
CA THR A 57 37.05 25.57 7.30
C THR A 57 36.56 26.85 7.97
N LEU A 58 35.31 26.85 8.42
CA LEU A 58 34.75 27.92 9.21
C LEU A 58 35.27 27.83 10.64
N SER A 59 35.66 28.97 11.20
CA SER A 59 36.09 29.05 12.59
C SER A 59 34.96 28.70 13.57
N ALA A 60 35.29 28.48 14.84
CA ALA A 60 34.32 28.11 15.86
C ALA A 60 33.41 29.27 16.34
N VAL A 61 33.44 30.44 15.70
CA VAL A 61 32.40 31.46 15.87
C VAL A 61 31.27 31.17 14.89
N GLY A 62 30.03 31.56 15.18
CA GLY A 62 28.96 31.43 14.19
C GLY A 62 29.23 32.35 12.99
N ASN A 63 29.26 31.80 11.78
CA ASN A 63 29.58 32.54 10.56
C ASN A 63 28.32 32.84 9.74
N THR A 64 28.31 33.99 9.05
CA THR A 64 27.33 34.30 8.01
C THR A 64 28.11 34.79 6.79
N MET A 65 28.21 33.95 5.75
CA MET A 65 29.13 34.19 4.63
C MET A 65 28.49 33.88 3.28
N VAL A 66 28.75 34.73 2.30
CA VAL A 66 28.47 34.48 0.89
C VAL A 66 29.66 33.77 0.26
N VAL A 67 29.42 32.64 -0.38
CA VAL A 67 30.41 31.89 -1.15
C VAL A 67 30.16 32.13 -2.63
N ALA A 68 31.17 32.60 -3.33
CA ALA A 68 31.15 32.85 -4.78
C ALA A 68 32.28 32.10 -5.49
N GLY A 69 32.17 31.97 -6.81
CA GLY A 69 33.16 31.24 -7.60
C GLY A 69 33.14 29.74 -7.26
N THR A 70 34.30 29.09 -7.35
CA THR A 70 34.45 27.66 -7.11
C THR A 70 35.07 27.42 -5.73
N ILE A 71 34.28 26.91 -4.77
CA ILE A 71 34.77 26.39 -3.49
C ILE A 71 34.29 24.95 -3.39
N GLU A 72 35.20 23.99 -3.49
CA GLU A 72 34.83 22.57 -3.58
C GLU A 72 34.50 21.95 -2.23
N SER A 73 35.07 22.44 -1.14
CA SER A 73 34.79 21.93 0.20
C SER A 73 34.62 23.05 1.23
N LEU A 74 33.51 22.98 1.96
CA LEU A 74 33.21 23.86 3.07
C LEU A 74 32.95 23.03 4.33
N ILE A 75 33.66 23.34 5.40
CA ILE A 75 33.58 22.61 6.66
C ILE A 75 33.13 23.57 7.74
N GLY A 76 31.95 23.33 8.33
CA GLY A 76 31.40 24.10 9.44
C GLY A 76 32.24 24.03 10.70
N GLY A 77 32.20 25.11 11.47
CA GLY A 77 32.82 25.24 12.77
C GLY A 77 31.88 24.75 13.88
N ALA A 78 32.02 25.34 15.07
CA ALA A 78 31.03 25.23 16.13
C ALA A 78 30.18 26.50 16.15
N ASN A 79 28.97 26.40 16.73
CA ASN A 79 27.92 27.44 16.66
C ASN A 79 27.34 27.60 15.25
N THR A 80 26.31 28.43 15.12
CA THR A 80 25.50 28.52 13.90
C THR A 80 26.26 29.13 12.72
N ASP A 81 26.41 28.34 11.67
CA ASP A 81 26.96 28.71 10.37
C ASP A 81 25.86 28.81 9.31
N ILE A 82 25.80 29.98 8.66
CA ILE A 82 24.87 30.31 7.58
C ILE A 82 25.66 30.66 6.33
N ILE A 83 25.47 29.89 5.27
CA ILE A 83 26.22 30.03 4.03
C ILE A 83 25.28 30.29 2.87
N THR A 84 25.56 31.32 2.08
CA THR A 84 24.79 31.65 0.88
C THR A 84 25.64 31.49 -0.36
N PHE A 85 25.21 30.64 -1.30
CA PHE A 85 25.85 30.52 -2.60
C PHE A 85 25.47 31.68 -3.51
N ALA A 86 26.46 32.24 -4.18
CA ALA A 86 26.25 33.25 -5.21
C ALA A 86 25.60 32.63 -6.45
N ALA A 87 25.07 33.47 -7.34
CA ALA A 87 24.26 33.06 -8.48
C ALA A 87 24.98 32.29 -9.61
N SER A 88 26.21 31.79 -9.43
CA SER A 88 26.96 31.11 -10.49
C SER A 88 26.69 29.61 -10.63
N GLY A 89 25.79 29.05 -9.80
CA GLY A 89 25.67 27.60 -9.59
C GLY A 89 26.86 27.09 -8.77
N ALA A 90 26.59 26.46 -7.65
CA ALA A 90 27.59 25.94 -6.73
C ALA A 90 27.70 24.41 -6.84
N THR A 91 28.89 23.86 -6.72
CA THR A 91 29.10 22.41 -6.54
C THR A 91 30.04 22.23 -5.36
N VAL A 92 29.48 21.91 -4.19
CA VAL A 92 30.21 22.01 -2.91
C VAL A 92 29.99 20.76 -2.07
N ALA A 93 31.08 20.21 -1.54
CA ALA A 93 31.04 19.25 -0.45
C ALA A 93 30.96 20.01 0.89
N VAL A 94 29.88 19.82 1.63
CA VAL A 94 29.59 20.47 2.91
C VAL A 94 29.78 19.47 4.05
N GLY A 95 30.70 19.74 4.96
CA GLY A 95 30.92 18.95 6.17
C GLY A 95 30.93 19.77 7.44
N GLY A 96 31.16 19.13 8.58
CA GLY A 96 31.09 19.80 9.89
C GLY A 96 29.67 20.25 10.23
N SER A 97 29.53 21.22 11.13
CA SER A 97 28.22 21.75 11.56
C SER A 97 27.85 23.00 10.75
N ILE A 98 27.48 22.83 9.48
CA ILE A 98 26.81 23.91 8.72
C ILE A 98 25.31 23.73 8.86
N GLU A 99 24.65 24.63 9.58
CA GLU A 99 23.22 24.53 9.86
C GLU A 99 22.34 25.07 8.73
N THR A 100 22.80 26.06 7.96
CA THR A 100 22.00 26.65 6.88
C THR A 100 22.82 26.88 5.62
N LEU A 101 22.32 26.35 4.51
CA LEU A 101 22.81 26.63 3.16
C LEU A 101 21.72 27.37 2.40
N ALA A 102 22.06 28.43 1.69
CA ALA A 102 21.17 29.17 0.82
C ALA A 102 21.63 29.02 -0.64
N GLY A 103 20.84 28.33 -1.46
CA GLY A 103 21.08 28.19 -2.89
C GLY A 103 20.92 29.53 -3.62
N GLY A 104 21.70 29.70 -4.67
CA GLY A 104 21.67 30.84 -5.56
C GLY A 104 20.73 30.60 -6.75
N ALA A 105 20.91 31.39 -7.81
CA ALA A 105 20.33 31.06 -9.11
C ALA A 105 21.25 30.08 -9.85
N ASN A 106 20.67 29.36 -10.83
CA ASN A 106 21.32 28.27 -11.58
C ASN A 106 21.51 27.00 -10.74
N THR A 107 22.09 25.96 -11.35
CA THR A 107 22.18 24.63 -10.77
C THR A 107 23.13 24.60 -9.58
N ASP A 108 22.58 24.34 -8.40
CA ASP A 108 23.29 24.12 -7.16
C ASP A 108 23.29 22.63 -6.80
N VAL A 109 24.50 22.12 -6.51
CA VAL A 109 24.80 20.73 -6.15
C VAL A 109 25.50 20.72 -4.80
N VAL A 110 24.90 20.08 -3.81
CA VAL A 110 25.48 19.93 -2.47
C VAL A 110 25.75 18.46 -2.19
N ALA A 111 26.94 18.14 -1.71
CA ALA A 111 27.25 16.82 -1.16
C ALA A 111 27.55 16.95 0.34
N LEU A 112 26.79 16.25 1.20
CA LEU A 112 27.02 16.21 2.63
C LEU A 112 28.27 15.36 2.93
N ALA A 113 29.04 15.74 3.95
CA ALA A 113 30.21 14.99 4.36
C ALA A 113 29.85 13.92 5.39
N ALA A 114 30.64 12.84 5.41
CA ALA A 114 30.39 11.59 6.14
C ALA A 114 30.34 11.65 7.68
N THR A 115 30.16 12.83 8.29
CA THR A 115 29.99 12.97 9.75
C THR A 115 28.54 12.91 10.20
N GLY A 116 27.58 12.80 9.27
CA GLY A 116 26.16 13.05 9.52
C GLY A 116 25.89 14.55 9.60
N ALA A 117 25.06 15.07 8.71
CA ALA A 117 24.71 16.48 8.63
C ALA A 117 23.28 16.73 9.11
N THR A 118 23.05 17.85 9.79
CA THR A 118 21.70 18.39 10.04
C THR A 118 21.67 19.78 9.43
N VAL A 119 21.05 19.92 8.26
CA VAL A 119 21.12 21.15 7.47
C VAL A 119 19.76 21.61 6.97
N THR A 120 19.56 22.92 7.02
CA THR A 120 18.42 23.59 6.41
C THR A 120 18.85 24.19 5.08
N LEU A 121 18.19 23.77 4.00
CA LEU A 121 18.37 24.31 2.66
C LEU A 121 17.35 25.43 2.43
N THR A 122 17.84 26.63 2.27
CA THR A 122 17.10 27.82 1.83
C THR A 122 17.51 28.14 0.38
N GLY A 123 16.77 28.93 -0.38
CA GLY A 123 17.02 29.07 -1.83
C GLY A 123 16.76 27.78 -2.63
N THR A 124 17.11 27.80 -3.93
CA THR A 124 16.88 26.67 -4.84
C THR A 124 18.09 25.74 -4.87
N PHE A 125 17.84 24.44 -4.82
CA PHE A 125 18.85 23.39 -5.04
C PHE A 125 18.29 22.37 -6.02
N GLU A 126 19.15 21.84 -6.90
CA GLU A 126 18.75 20.85 -7.89
C GLU A 126 19.26 19.46 -7.54
N SER A 127 20.40 19.37 -6.85
CA SER A 127 21.01 18.10 -6.48
C SER A 127 21.55 18.11 -5.06
N LEU A 128 21.24 17.04 -4.34
CA LEU A 128 21.67 16.80 -2.98
C LEU A 128 22.22 15.38 -2.89
N ALA A 129 23.47 15.24 -2.46
CA ALA A 129 24.10 13.96 -2.21
C ALA A 129 24.30 13.79 -0.70
N GLY A 130 23.67 12.78 -0.12
CA GLY A 130 23.94 12.35 1.23
C GLY A 130 25.23 11.53 1.36
N SER A 131 25.53 11.12 2.57
CA SER A 131 26.80 10.57 2.99
C SER A 131 26.61 9.44 4.00
N ALA A 132 27.69 8.74 4.36
CA ALA A 132 27.60 7.76 5.43
C ALA A 132 27.27 8.44 6.77
N ASN A 133 26.48 7.75 7.61
CA ASN A 133 25.87 8.24 8.85
C ASN A 133 24.61 9.09 8.61
N THR A 134 23.88 9.37 9.69
CA THR A 134 22.55 9.99 9.63
C THR A 134 22.61 11.44 9.14
N ASP A 135 22.07 11.67 7.96
CA ASP A 135 21.83 12.96 7.34
C ASP A 135 20.35 13.35 7.49
N ILE A 136 20.11 14.54 8.02
CA ILE A 136 18.80 15.17 8.23
C ILE A 136 18.77 16.48 7.46
N VAL A 137 17.86 16.58 6.50
CA VAL A 137 17.77 17.75 5.62
C VAL A 137 16.37 18.34 5.68
N THR A 138 16.29 19.66 5.86
CA THR A 138 15.03 20.41 5.80
C THR A 138 15.07 21.38 4.63
N LEU A 139 14.08 21.31 3.74
CA LEU A 139 13.90 22.22 2.61
C LEU A 139 13.00 23.37 3.04
N ALA A 140 13.57 24.55 3.29
CA ALA A 140 12.84 25.68 3.86
C ALA A 140 12.16 26.57 2.80
N VAL A 141 12.28 26.25 1.51
CA VAL A 141 11.74 27.06 0.41
C VAL A 141 10.36 26.58 -0.03
N VAL A 142 9.62 27.48 -0.66
CA VAL A 142 8.35 27.22 -1.31
C VAL A 142 8.54 26.41 -2.60
N GLY A 143 8.25 25.11 -2.55
CA GLY A 143 8.18 24.21 -3.70
C GLY A 143 9.53 23.85 -4.30
N ASN A 144 10.05 22.68 -3.93
CA ASN A 144 11.37 22.18 -4.28
C ASN A 144 11.28 21.10 -5.38
N THR A 145 12.31 20.99 -6.23
CA THR A 145 12.47 19.86 -7.15
C THR A 145 13.92 19.40 -7.11
N ILE A 146 14.19 18.33 -6.37
CA ILE A 146 15.56 17.92 -6.00
C ILE A 146 15.83 16.48 -6.42
N ALA A 147 16.97 16.27 -7.07
CA ALA A 147 17.56 14.95 -7.23
C ALA A 147 18.40 14.61 -5.99
N VAL A 148 18.06 13.50 -5.33
CA VAL A 148 18.74 13.00 -4.12
C VAL A 148 19.58 11.79 -4.49
N SER A 149 20.85 11.81 -4.11
CA SER A 149 21.79 10.69 -4.26
C SER A 149 22.52 10.40 -2.96
N GLY A 150 23.26 9.28 -2.90
CA GLY A 150 23.86 8.83 -1.65
C GLY A 150 22.80 8.43 -0.61
N THR A 151 23.15 8.45 0.66
CA THR A 151 22.25 8.09 1.76
C THR A 151 21.78 9.34 2.49
N ILE A 152 20.48 9.64 2.43
CA ILE A 152 19.83 10.67 3.25
C ILE A 152 18.73 9.98 4.04
N GLU A 153 18.88 9.95 5.36
CA GLU A 153 17.98 9.23 6.25
C GLU A 153 16.69 10.00 6.51
N SER A 154 16.73 11.34 6.54
CA SER A 154 15.54 12.17 6.78
C SER A 154 15.52 13.40 5.88
N LEU A 155 14.38 13.58 5.20
CA LEU A 155 14.14 14.71 4.32
C LEU A 155 12.77 15.34 4.63
N ALA A 156 12.79 16.58 5.10
CA ALA A 156 11.61 17.37 5.36
C ALA A 156 11.42 18.42 4.27
N GLY A 157 10.23 18.47 3.66
CA GLY A 157 9.85 19.53 2.75
C GLY A 157 9.43 20.81 3.44
N GLY A 158 9.14 21.81 2.62
CA GLY A 158 8.74 23.15 3.00
C GLY A 158 7.26 23.39 2.76
N ALA A 159 6.94 24.60 2.31
CA ALA A 159 5.59 24.93 1.85
C ALA A 159 5.48 24.71 0.34
N ASN A 160 4.25 24.64 -0.20
CA ASN A 160 3.98 24.31 -1.61
C ASN A 160 4.48 22.91 -1.99
N THR A 161 4.53 22.61 -3.30
CA THR A 161 4.77 21.26 -3.80
C THR A 161 6.26 20.94 -3.87
N ASP A 162 6.68 19.96 -3.09
CA ASP A 162 8.02 19.40 -3.09
C ASP A 162 8.07 18.08 -3.86
N ILE A 163 9.04 17.98 -4.77
CA ILE A 163 9.26 16.85 -5.66
C ILE A 163 10.68 16.34 -5.45
N ILE A 164 10.80 15.07 -5.03
CA ILE A 164 12.08 14.41 -4.79
C ILE A 164 12.27 13.29 -5.81
N THR A 165 13.46 13.21 -6.41
CA THR A 165 13.86 12.09 -7.28
C THR A 165 15.05 11.38 -6.66
N LEU A 166 14.89 10.13 -6.26
CA LEU A 166 15.93 9.32 -5.64
C LEU A 166 16.86 8.70 -6.69
N ALA A 167 18.13 8.51 -6.32
CA ALA A 167 19.14 7.96 -7.21
C ALA A 167 18.98 6.46 -7.43
N ALA A 168 19.60 5.93 -8.48
CA ALA A 168 19.53 4.52 -8.86
C ALA A 168 20.44 3.59 -8.02
N THR A 169 20.45 3.76 -6.70
CA THR A 169 21.32 3.04 -5.75
C THR A 169 20.56 2.17 -4.74
N GLY A 170 19.23 2.27 -4.68
CA GLY A 170 18.41 1.72 -3.61
C GLY A 170 18.50 2.60 -2.37
N ASN A 171 17.40 3.25 -2.03
CA ASN A 171 17.37 4.31 -1.04
C ASN A 171 16.57 3.88 0.19
N THR A 172 16.87 4.45 1.35
CA THR A 172 16.05 4.32 2.56
C THR A 172 15.93 5.70 3.19
N VAL A 173 14.76 6.32 3.09
CA VAL A 173 14.55 7.72 3.49
C VAL A 173 13.24 7.88 4.25
N ALA A 174 13.28 8.63 5.35
CA ALA A 174 12.09 9.14 6.03
C ALA A 174 11.72 10.51 5.46
N VAL A 175 10.48 10.69 5.02
CA VAL A 175 10.00 11.94 4.43
C VAL A 175 8.88 12.57 5.27
N SER A 176 8.89 13.89 5.36
CA SER A 176 7.81 14.68 5.98
C SER A 176 7.50 15.89 5.11
N SER A 177 6.21 16.22 4.93
CA SER A 177 5.81 17.38 4.13
C SER A 177 6.38 17.38 2.70
N ILE A 178 6.40 16.20 2.05
CA ILE A 178 6.82 16.05 0.64
C ILE A 178 5.63 15.55 -0.17
N GLU A 179 5.27 16.25 -1.25
CA GLU A 179 4.11 15.92 -2.08
C GLU A 179 4.39 14.84 -3.13
N THR A 180 5.64 14.71 -3.60
CA THR A 180 5.99 13.73 -4.63
C THR A 180 7.37 13.12 -4.43
N VAL A 181 7.45 11.79 -4.50
CA VAL A 181 8.72 11.05 -4.49
C VAL A 181 8.78 10.08 -5.66
N TYR A 182 9.78 10.25 -6.51
CA TYR A 182 10.16 9.31 -7.56
C TYR A 182 11.34 8.47 -7.05
N GLY A 183 11.18 7.15 -7.03
CA GLY A 183 12.30 6.24 -6.83
C GLY A 183 13.19 6.10 -8.07
N GLY A 184 14.33 5.48 -7.85
CA GLY A 184 15.31 5.12 -8.86
C GLY A 184 15.26 3.63 -9.20
N ALA A 185 16.41 3.08 -9.60
CA ALA A 185 16.59 1.65 -9.70
C ALA A 185 17.04 1.04 -8.37
N ASN A 186 16.85 -0.28 -8.24
CA ASN A 186 17.00 -1.06 -7.01
C ASN A 186 15.91 -0.71 -5.98
N THR A 187 15.94 -1.35 -4.82
CA THR A 187 14.88 -1.23 -3.83
C THR A 187 14.91 0.12 -3.12
N ASP A 188 13.85 0.88 -3.28
CA ASP A 188 13.60 2.12 -2.57
C ASP A 188 12.59 1.92 -1.43
N VAL A 189 12.98 2.37 -0.25
CA VAL A 189 12.21 2.32 0.99
C VAL A 189 11.92 3.75 1.44
N VAL A 190 10.64 4.12 1.46
CA VAL A 190 10.18 5.43 1.94
C VAL A 190 9.36 5.24 3.20
N THR A 191 9.70 5.97 4.27
CA THR A 191 8.89 6.02 5.49
C THR A 191 8.27 7.40 5.63
N LEU A 192 6.95 7.48 5.78
CA LEU A 192 6.24 8.73 5.98
C LEU A 192 6.29 9.15 7.44
N SER A 193 6.28 10.46 7.67
CA SER A 193 6.25 11.02 9.01
C SER A 193 4.94 10.74 9.74
N ALA A 194 4.94 10.91 11.06
CA ALA A 194 3.76 10.62 11.90
C ALA A 194 2.62 11.67 11.80
N VAL A 195 2.68 12.60 10.85
CA VAL A 195 1.55 13.47 10.50
C VAL A 195 0.69 12.77 9.45
N GLY A 196 -0.55 13.21 9.24
CA GLY A 196 -1.32 12.67 8.11
C GLY A 196 -0.71 13.15 6.79
N ASN A 197 -0.33 12.22 5.90
CA ASN A 197 0.36 12.53 4.66
C ASN A 197 -0.58 12.44 3.44
N THR A 198 -0.30 13.23 2.41
CA THR A 198 -0.90 13.06 1.07
C THR A 198 0.22 13.18 0.05
N ILE A 199 0.59 12.05 -0.57
CA ILE A 199 1.82 11.94 -1.37
C ILE A 199 1.57 11.17 -2.66
N ALA A 200 2.21 11.61 -3.74
CA ALA A 200 2.35 10.84 -4.97
C ALA A 200 3.70 10.10 -4.98
N VAL A 201 3.69 8.81 -5.29
CA VAL A 201 4.92 8.01 -5.41
C VAL A 201 4.98 7.32 -6.75
N SER A 202 6.19 7.03 -7.23
CA SER A 202 6.41 6.19 -8.40
C SER A 202 7.75 5.49 -8.25
N SER A 203 7.80 4.21 -8.67
CA SER A 203 9.02 3.38 -8.57
C SER A 203 9.55 3.25 -7.14
N ILE A 204 8.64 3.10 -6.16
CA ILE A 204 8.97 2.83 -4.76
C ILE A 204 8.56 1.39 -4.45
N GLU A 205 9.49 0.56 -3.98
CA GLU A 205 9.24 -0.86 -3.68
C GLU A 205 8.68 -1.06 -2.27
N VAL A 206 9.02 -0.22 -1.30
CA VAL A 206 8.52 -0.31 0.07
C VAL A 206 8.09 1.07 0.57
N LEU A 207 6.84 1.17 0.99
CA LEU A 207 6.28 2.38 1.59
C LEU A 207 5.70 2.07 2.96
N VAL A 208 6.21 2.76 3.97
CA VAL A 208 5.74 2.66 5.35
C VAL A 208 5.08 3.97 5.71
N GLY A 209 3.77 3.94 5.99
CA GLY A 209 3.04 5.07 6.53
C GLY A 209 3.43 5.39 7.97
N GLY A 210 3.05 6.58 8.41
CA GLY A 210 3.23 7.06 9.76
C GLY A 210 2.02 6.77 10.64
N ALA A 211 1.84 7.62 11.65
CA ALA A 211 0.58 7.71 12.38
C ALA A 211 -0.35 8.72 11.71
N ASN A 212 -1.65 8.64 12.03
CA ASN A 212 -2.72 9.39 11.35
C ASN A 212 -2.93 8.90 9.91
N THR A 213 -3.80 9.57 9.17
CA THR A 213 -4.24 9.12 7.86
C THR A 213 -3.23 9.45 6.77
N ASP A 214 -2.76 8.43 6.09
CA ASP A 214 -1.88 8.49 4.93
C ASP A 214 -2.63 8.16 3.64
N ILE A 215 -2.56 9.09 2.70
CA ILE A 215 -3.17 9.00 1.37
C ILE A 215 -2.06 8.98 0.33
N VAL A 216 -1.95 7.87 -0.39
CA VAL A 216 -0.88 7.63 -1.35
C VAL A 216 -1.47 7.46 -2.74
N THR A 217 -0.88 8.16 -3.73
CA THR A 217 -1.18 7.96 -5.15
C THR A 217 0.01 7.34 -5.86
N LEU A 218 -0.18 6.16 -6.47
CA LEU A 218 0.78 5.55 -7.39
C LEU A 218 0.68 6.27 -8.73
N SER A 219 1.71 7.02 -9.07
CA SER A 219 1.76 7.91 -10.24
C SER A 219 2.40 7.29 -11.48
N ASN A 220 3.00 6.10 -11.36
CA ASN A 220 3.48 5.35 -12.51
C ASN A 220 2.33 4.61 -13.21
N ALA A 221 2.60 4.11 -14.42
CA ALA A 221 1.61 3.33 -15.14
C ALA A 221 1.48 1.90 -14.61
N GLY A 222 2.38 1.41 -13.75
CA GLY A 222 2.29 0.10 -13.07
C GLY A 222 3.34 -0.04 -11.96
N SER A 223 2.91 -0.53 -10.80
CA SER A 223 3.68 -0.62 -9.56
C SER A 223 3.85 -2.05 -9.04
N THR A 224 4.94 -2.31 -8.33
CA THR A 224 5.07 -3.48 -7.45
C THR A 224 5.57 -2.98 -6.11
N ILE A 225 4.68 -2.87 -5.12
CA ILE A 225 4.94 -2.16 -3.88
C ILE A 225 4.52 -2.99 -2.66
N THR A 226 5.34 -2.95 -1.62
CA THR A 226 4.96 -3.39 -0.27
C THR A 226 4.55 -2.17 0.54
N VAL A 227 3.34 -2.18 1.11
CA VAL A 227 2.79 -1.07 1.90
C VAL A 227 2.47 -1.50 3.31
N SER A 228 2.74 -0.65 4.30
CA SER A 228 2.28 -0.84 5.68
C SER A 228 1.86 0.48 6.30
N GLY A 229 0.79 0.50 7.09
CA GLY A 229 0.33 1.72 7.77
C GLY A 229 -0.19 2.82 6.82
N VAL A 230 -0.66 2.44 5.63
CA VAL A 230 -1.28 3.38 4.66
C VAL A 230 -2.79 3.13 4.62
N GLU A 231 -3.59 4.16 4.87
CA GLU A 231 -5.06 4.04 4.95
C GLU A 231 -5.72 4.11 3.57
N ALA A 232 -5.16 4.87 2.62
CA ALA A 232 -5.70 4.99 1.27
C ALA A 232 -4.60 4.91 0.22
N LEU A 233 -4.72 3.95 -0.71
CA LEU A 233 -3.82 3.77 -1.82
C LEU A 233 -4.60 3.87 -3.13
N THR A 234 -4.25 4.84 -3.97
CA THR A 234 -4.87 5.07 -5.27
C THR A 234 -3.89 4.76 -6.38
N THR A 235 -4.30 4.01 -7.39
CA THR A 235 -3.59 3.96 -8.67
C THR A 235 -4.34 4.77 -9.73
N ILE A 236 -3.58 5.50 -10.55
CA ILE A 236 -4.10 6.24 -11.71
C ILE A 236 -3.58 5.68 -13.05
N GLY A 237 -2.78 4.60 -12.98
CA GLY A 237 -2.20 3.92 -14.13
C GLY A 237 -3.16 2.93 -14.80
N SER A 238 -2.70 2.33 -15.90
CA SER A 238 -3.45 1.30 -16.64
C SER A 238 -2.65 0.02 -16.90
N ASN A 239 -1.37 -0.01 -16.49
CA ASN A 239 -0.60 -1.26 -16.47
C ASN A 239 -0.79 -1.92 -15.10
N THR A 240 -0.16 -3.08 -14.96
CA THR A 240 -0.31 -3.94 -13.79
C THR A 240 0.25 -3.29 -12.52
N ASP A 241 -0.62 -3.19 -11.51
CA ASP A 241 -0.32 -2.83 -10.14
C ASP A 241 -0.41 -4.05 -9.23
N ILE A 242 0.68 -4.32 -8.52
CA ILE A 242 0.85 -5.41 -7.56
C ILE A 242 1.12 -4.79 -6.19
N VAL A 243 0.25 -5.08 -5.23
CA VAL A 243 0.38 -4.61 -3.85
C VAL A 243 0.61 -5.79 -2.92
N THR A 244 1.61 -5.67 -2.05
CA THR A 244 1.81 -6.55 -0.90
C THR A 244 1.59 -5.77 0.37
N LEU A 245 0.77 -6.28 1.27
CA LEU A 245 0.59 -5.71 2.59
C LEU A 245 1.73 -6.19 3.51
N GLY A 246 2.33 -5.25 4.24
CA GLY A 246 3.44 -5.52 5.15
C GLY A 246 3.00 -6.37 6.34
N ALA A 247 3.95 -6.80 7.17
CA ALA A 247 3.68 -7.70 8.29
C ALA A 247 2.92 -7.09 9.47
N SER A 248 2.70 -5.77 9.49
CA SER A 248 1.77 -5.13 10.44
C SER A 248 0.33 -5.44 10.04
N GLY A 249 -0.63 -5.43 10.96
CA GLY A 249 -2.04 -5.50 10.55
C GLY A 249 -2.44 -4.21 9.81
N ASN A 250 -3.06 -4.34 8.64
CA ASN A 250 -3.37 -3.19 7.79
C ASN A 250 -4.88 -2.94 7.70
N THR A 251 -5.27 -1.67 7.57
CA THR A 251 -6.64 -1.28 7.24
C THR A 251 -6.57 -0.26 6.10
N ILE A 252 -6.86 -0.71 4.88
CA ILE A 252 -6.55 0.05 3.66
C ILE A 252 -7.73 0.08 2.69
N THR A 253 -7.93 1.25 2.07
CA THR A 253 -8.82 1.41 0.91
C THR A 253 -8.00 1.49 -0.38
N LEU A 254 -8.28 0.60 -1.32
CA LEU A 254 -7.64 0.55 -2.64
C LEU A 254 -8.55 1.22 -3.67
N THR A 255 -8.13 2.34 -4.27
CA THR A 255 -8.91 3.05 -5.30
C THR A 255 -8.24 2.96 -6.67
N GLY A 256 -9.00 2.59 -7.70
CA GLY A 256 -8.46 2.28 -9.02
C GLY A 256 -8.37 0.76 -9.22
N ASN A 257 -7.81 0.33 -10.35
CA ASN A 257 -7.78 -1.08 -10.71
C ASN A 257 -6.43 -1.67 -10.29
N PHE A 258 -6.42 -2.44 -9.21
CA PHE A 258 -5.27 -3.24 -8.80
C PHE A 258 -5.46 -4.67 -9.29
N GLU A 259 -4.48 -5.22 -10.00
CA GLU A 259 -4.56 -6.58 -10.54
C GLU A 259 -4.22 -7.65 -9.50
N SER A 260 -3.32 -7.34 -8.56
CA SER A 260 -2.86 -8.30 -7.56
C SER A 260 -2.71 -7.67 -6.18
N LEU A 261 -3.23 -8.36 -5.17
CA LEU A 261 -3.09 -8.02 -3.76
C LEU A 261 -2.62 -9.24 -2.97
N THR A 262 -1.58 -9.07 -2.19
CA THR A 262 -1.07 -10.11 -1.29
C THR A 262 -1.18 -9.60 0.14
N GLY A 263 -1.94 -10.31 0.98
CA GLY A 263 -2.02 -10.04 2.41
C GLY A 263 -0.72 -10.40 3.15
N GLY A 264 -0.46 -9.67 4.23
CA GLY A 264 0.68 -9.83 5.12
C GLY A 264 0.31 -10.62 6.38
N ALA A 265 1.20 -10.60 7.37
CA ALA A 265 0.90 -11.17 8.68
C ALA A 265 -0.01 -10.24 9.50
N ASN A 266 -0.65 -10.79 10.54
CA ASN A 266 -1.67 -10.10 11.36
C ASN A 266 -2.92 -9.77 10.53
N THR A 267 -3.87 -9.04 11.14
CA THR A 267 -5.17 -8.80 10.53
C THR A 267 -5.10 -7.72 9.46
N ASP A 268 -5.44 -8.10 8.24
CA ASP A 268 -5.62 -7.24 7.08
C ASP A 268 -7.09 -7.04 6.74
N VAL A 269 -7.49 -5.77 6.69
CA VAL A 269 -8.83 -5.30 6.35
C VAL A 269 -8.73 -4.42 5.11
N VAL A 270 -9.29 -4.89 4.00
CA VAL A 270 -9.17 -4.23 2.70
C VAL A 270 -10.54 -3.83 2.20
N THR A 271 -10.66 -2.59 1.73
CA THR A 271 -11.84 -2.10 1.00
C THR A 271 -11.43 -1.75 -0.42
N LEU A 272 -12.14 -2.29 -1.41
CA LEU A 272 -11.97 -1.94 -2.81
C LEU A 272 -12.83 -0.70 -3.15
N GLY A 273 -12.29 0.17 -3.99
CA GLY A 273 -12.92 1.42 -4.40
C GLY A 273 -14.07 1.20 -5.38
N ALA A 274 -14.76 2.27 -5.75
CA ALA A 274 -15.98 2.21 -6.58
C ALA A 274 -15.76 1.96 -8.09
N ALA A 275 -14.59 1.45 -8.52
CA ALA A 275 -14.27 1.33 -9.95
C ALA A 275 -14.90 0.11 -10.64
N GLY A 276 -15.38 -0.88 -9.87
CA GLY A 276 -15.69 -2.22 -10.37
C GLY A 276 -14.39 -3.00 -10.59
N ASN A 277 -13.96 -3.70 -9.55
CA ASN A 277 -12.60 -4.20 -9.44
C ASN A 277 -12.48 -5.60 -10.05
N THR A 278 -11.33 -5.94 -10.62
CA THR A 278 -10.98 -7.32 -10.99
C THR A 278 -9.60 -7.63 -10.44
N ILE A 279 -9.54 -8.41 -9.35
CA ILE A 279 -8.32 -8.55 -8.55
C ILE A 279 -8.05 -10.01 -8.19
N THR A 280 -6.77 -10.40 -8.23
CA THR A 280 -6.31 -11.65 -7.62
C THR A 280 -5.79 -11.37 -6.22
N VAL A 281 -6.30 -12.11 -5.24
CA VAL A 281 -5.97 -11.98 -3.82
C VAL A 281 -5.20 -13.22 -3.37
N SER A 282 -4.05 -13.01 -2.73
CA SER A 282 -3.22 -14.08 -2.17
C SER A 282 -2.73 -13.73 -0.76
N GLY A 283 -2.03 -14.66 -0.11
CA GLY A 283 -1.60 -14.47 1.28
C GLY A 283 -2.78 -14.51 2.25
N THR A 284 -2.64 -13.86 3.40
CA THR A 284 -3.67 -13.81 4.45
C THR A 284 -4.37 -12.46 4.43
N ILE A 285 -5.61 -12.41 3.93
CA ILE A 285 -6.50 -11.26 4.06
C ILE A 285 -7.75 -11.70 4.82
N GLU A 286 -7.93 -11.18 6.04
CA GLU A 286 -9.02 -11.56 6.92
C GLU A 286 -10.34 -10.91 6.52
N THR A 287 -10.32 -9.71 5.97
CA THR A 287 -11.54 -9.00 5.54
C THR A 287 -11.33 -8.29 4.20
N LEU A 288 -12.21 -8.58 3.25
CA LEU A 288 -12.22 -7.97 1.93
C LEU A 288 -13.63 -7.45 1.60
N ALA A 289 -13.78 -6.13 1.58
CA ALA A 289 -15.02 -5.48 1.18
C ALA A 289 -14.89 -4.93 -0.25
N GLY A 290 -15.87 -5.22 -1.10
CA GLY A 290 -16.02 -4.54 -2.37
C GLY A 290 -16.55 -3.12 -2.24
N GLY A 291 -16.50 -2.40 -3.35
CA GLY A 291 -16.99 -1.05 -3.50
C GLY A 291 -18.35 -0.99 -4.17
N ALA A 292 -18.59 0.09 -4.90
CA ALA A 292 -19.70 0.15 -5.85
C ALA A 292 -19.26 -0.43 -7.20
N ASN A 293 -20.26 -0.77 -8.03
CA ASN A 293 -20.08 -1.52 -9.28
C ASN A 293 -19.63 -2.97 -9.05
N THR A 294 -19.46 -3.73 -10.12
CA THR A 294 -19.19 -5.16 -10.04
C THR A 294 -17.74 -5.44 -9.65
N ASP A 295 -17.57 -6.12 -8.53
CA ASP A 295 -16.29 -6.60 -8.03
C ASP A 295 -16.11 -8.09 -8.29
N VAL A 296 -14.99 -8.42 -8.93
CA VAL A 296 -14.56 -9.77 -9.30
C VAL A 296 -13.26 -10.08 -8.58
N VAL A 297 -13.32 -11.00 -7.62
CA VAL A 297 -12.18 -11.43 -6.82
C VAL A 297 -11.81 -12.87 -7.16
N THR A 298 -10.54 -13.14 -7.38
CA THR A 298 -9.99 -14.49 -7.49
C THR A 298 -9.06 -14.74 -6.30
N LEU A 299 -9.35 -15.76 -5.50
CA LEU A 299 -8.45 -16.25 -4.46
C LEU A 299 -7.33 -17.06 -5.11
N ALA A 300 -6.09 -16.82 -4.72
CA ALA A 300 -4.95 -17.53 -5.25
C ALA A 300 -4.85 -18.95 -4.70
N ALA A 301 -4.02 -19.77 -5.35
CA ALA A 301 -3.84 -21.18 -5.02
C ALA A 301 -3.08 -21.45 -3.69
N SER A 302 -3.08 -20.51 -2.74
CA SER A 302 -2.53 -20.71 -1.39
C SER A 302 -3.57 -21.25 -0.39
N GLY A 303 -4.86 -21.22 -0.76
CA GLY A 303 -5.97 -21.31 0.18
C GLY A 303 -6.19 -19.98 0.90
N ALA A 304 -7.43 -19.72 1.26
CA ALA A 304 -7.85 -18.50 1.93
C ALA A 304 -8.80 -18.77 3.09
N THR A 305 -8.80 -17.89 4.09
CA THR A 305 -9.87 -17.79 5.10
C THR A 305 -10.24 -16.32 5.22
N VAL A 306 -11.36 -15.93 4.61
CA VAL A 306 -11.68 -14.52 4.38
C VAL A 306 -13.14 -14.20 4.68
N LEU A 307 -13.39 -13.07 5.33
CA LEU A 307 -14.70 -12.43 5.38
C LEU A 307 -14.86 -11.53 4.15
N VAL A 308 -15.89 -11.75 3.35
CA VAL A 308 -16.20 -10.93 2.17
C VAL A 308 -17.52 -10.20 2.33
N SER A 309 -17.61 -8.97 1.82
CA SER A 309 -18.86 -8.22 1.73
C SER A 309 -18.88 -7.40 0.46
N SER A 310 -20.06 -7.22 -0.16
CA SER A 310 -20.21 -6.44 -1.39
C SER A 310 -19.31 -6.93 -2.55
N ILE A 311 -19.11 -8.25 -2.67
CA ILE A 311 -18.40 -8.86 -3.79
C ILE A 311 -19.41 -9.62 -4.64
N GLU A 312 -19.52 -9.28 -5.92
CA GLU A 312 -20.49 -9.91 -6.83
C GLU A 312 -19.99 -11.23 -7.41
N SER A 313 -18.67 -11.38 -7.62
CA SER A 313 -18.07 -12.59 -8.16
C SER A 313 -16.82 -12.98 -7.36
N LEU A 314 -16.83 -14.19 -6.81
CA LEU A 314 -15.69 -14.75 -6.09
C LEU A 314 -15.29 -16.09 -6.69
N ALA A 315 -14.04 -16.20 -7.12
CA ALA A 315 -13.47 -17.44 -7.63
C ALA A 315 -12.47 -17.99 -6.62
N GLY A 316 -12.71 -19.21 -6.14
CA GLY A 316 -11.71 -19.97 -5.38
C GLY A 316 -10.68 -20.65 -6.30
N SER A 317 -9.67 -21.28 -5.71
CA SER A 317 -8.58 -21.93 -6.44
C SER A 317 -8.16 -23.25 -5.79
N ALA A 318 -6.94 -23.72 -6.06
CA ALA A 318 -6.42 -24.90 -5.39
C ALA A 318 -6.11 -24.62 -3.91
N ASN A 319 -6.12 -25.68 -3.10
CA ASN A 319 -6.08 -25.64 -1.64
C ASN A 319 -7.37 -25.11 -1.02
N THR A 320 -7.49 -25.22 0.30
CA THR A 320 -8.75 -24.98 0.99
C THR A 320 -9.08 -23.50 1.07
N ASP A 321 -10.20 -23.12 0.47
CA ASP A 321 -10.80 -21.80 0.57
C ASP A 321 -12.03 -21.85 1.50
N VAL A 322 -12.00 -21.00 2.53
CA VAL A 322 -13.10 -20.80 3.50
C VAL A 322 -13.55 -19.35 3.45
N VAL A 323 -14.77 -19.12 3.00
CA VAL A 323 -15.33 -17.78 2.81
C VAL A 323 -16.48 -17.56 3.77
N THR A 324 -16.48 -16.43 4.47
CA THR A 324 -17.61 -15.97 5.27
C THR A 324 -18.24 -14.73 4.63
N LEU A 325 -19.54 -14.76 4.40
CA LEU A 325 -20.28 -13.64 3.88
C LEU A 325 -20.59 -12.62 4.99
N GLY A 326 -20.44 -11.34 4.69
CA GLY A 326 -20.65 -10.24 5.63
C GLY A 326 -22.12 -10.02 5.97
N ALA A 327 -22.39 -9.21 6.99
CA ALA A 327 -23.73 -9.05 7.55
C ALA A 327 -24.69 -8.14 6.76
N LEU A 328 -24.36 -7.69 5.55
CA LEU A 328 -25.18 -6.73 4.79
C LEU A 328 -26.25 -7.39 3.92
N GLY A 329 -26.28 -8.72 3.86
CA GLY A 329 -26.99 -9.50 2.85
C GLY A 329 -26.22 -9.50 1.54
N ASN A 330 -26.05 -10.66 0.94
CA ASN A 330 -25.12 -10.85 -0.17
C ASN A 330 -25.84 -11.41 -1.39
N THR A 331 -25.40 -11.02 -2.59
CA THR A 331 -25.78 -11.67 -3.85
C THR A 331 -24.51 -11.93 -4.62
N ILE A 332 -24.03 -13.18 -4.60
CA ILE A 332 -22.69 -13.54 -5.04
C ILE A 332 -22.69 -14.75 -5.98
N SER A 333 -21.90 -14.65 -7.04
CA SER A 333 -21.53 -15.77 -7.89
C SER A 333 -20.22 -16.37 -7.41
N VAL A 334 -20.25 -17.62 -6.96
CA VAL A 334 -19.09 -18.38 -6.50
C VAL A 334 -18.65 -19.32 -7.62
N THR A 335 -17.39 -19.22 -8.03
CA THR A 335 -16.79 -20.09 -9.05
C THR A 335 -15.47 -20.68 -8.57
N GLY A 336 -14.86 -21.57 -9.34
CA GLY A 336 -13.66 -22.28 -8.87
C GLY A 336 -13.98 -23.24 -7.73
N ALA A 337 -12.97 -23.64 -6.96
CA ALA A 337 -13.15 -24.51 -5.81
C ALA A 337 -13.23 -23.65 -4.53
N ILE A 338 -14.38 -23.67 -3.85
CA ILE A 338 -14.55 -23.13 -2.50
C ILE A 338 -15.10 -24.25 -1.62
N GLU A 339 -14.31 -24.71 -0.65
CA GLU A 339 -14.68 -25.85 0.19
C GLU A 339 -15.59 -25.46 1.36
N GLY A 340 -15.42 -24.26 1.89
CA GLY A 340 -16.20 -23.74 3.02
C GLY A 340 -16.89 -22.43 2.68
N LEU A 341 -18.21 -22.37 2.87
CA LEU A 341 -18.99 -21.15 2.69
C LEU A 341 -19.86 -20.90 3.91
N ALA A 342 -19.66 -19.78 4.59
CA ALA A 342 -20.44 -19.37 5.74
C ALA A 342 -21.34 -18.20 5.36
N GLY A 343 -22.65 -18.35 5.52
CA GLY A 343 -23.59 -17.24 5.36
C GLY A 343 -23.54 -16.27 6.55
N GLY A 344 -23.84 -15.01 6.28
CA GLY A 344 -23.89 -13.91 7.23
C GLY A 344 -25.29 -13.65 7.76
N ALA A 345 -25.48 -12.45 8.32
CA ALA A 345 -26.82 -11.95 8.65
C ALA A 345 -27.48 -11.31 7.41
N ASN A 346 -28.81 -11.19 7.47
CA ASN A 346 -29.66 -10.77 6.35
C ASN A 346 -29.63 -11.81 5.21
N THR A 347 -30.30 -11.48 4.10
CA THR A 347 -30.52 -12.45 3.02
C THR A 347 -29.27 -12.64 2.17
N ASP A 348 -28.81 -13.88 2.12
CA ASP A 348 -27.71 -14.34 1.28
C ASP A 348 -28.22 -15.19 0.12
N ILE A 349 -27.84 -14.77 -1.09
CA ILE A 349 -28.14 -15.40 -2.36
C ILE A 349 -26.81 -15.81 -3.00
N VAL A 350 -26.59 -17.10 -3.13
CA VAL A 350 -25.36 -17.67 -3.69
C VAL A 350 -25.69 -18.43 -4.96
N THR A 351 -24.96 -18.16 -6.04
CA THR A 351 -25.01 -18.94 -7.28
C THR A 351 -23.66 -19.60 -7.49
N LEU A 352 -23.62 -20.91 -7.68
CA LEU A 352 -22.41 -21.67 -7.94
C LEU A 352 -22.12 -21.73 -9.44
N GLY A 353 -20.83 -21.77 -9.78
CA GLY A 353 -20.36 -21.92 -11.14
C GLY A 353 -20.59 -23.33 -11.69
N ASN A 354 -20.39 -23.48 -13.00
CA ASN A 354 -20.61 -24.74 -13.72
C ASN A 354 -19.59 -25.86 -13.44
N ALA A 355 -18.67 -25.68 -12.49
CA ALA A 355 -17.83 -26.77 -12.03
C ALA A 355 -18.67 -27.69 -11.12
N GLY A 356 -18.28 -28.96 -10.95
CA GLY A 356 -18.91 -29.77 -9.91
C GLY A 356 -18.45 -29.28 -8.55
N ASN A 357 -19.38 -28.78 -7.72
CA ASN A 357 -19.05 -28.16 -6.45
C ASN A 357 -19.21 -29.16 -5.28
N THR A 358 -18.32 -29.09 -4.28
CA THR A 358 -18.48 -29.83 -3.02
C THR A 358 -18.22 -28.87 -1.87
N ILE A 359 -19.30 -28.40 -1.23
CA ILE A 359 -19.25 -27.26 -0.32
C ILE A 359 -19.81 -27.65 1.05
N ILE A 360 -19.06 -27.29 2.10
CA ILE A 360 -19.55 -27.25 3.47
C ILE A 360 -20.15 -25.87 3.72
N VAL A 361 -21.46 -25.83 3.95
CA VAL A 361 -22.18 -24.59 4.28
C VAL A 361 -22.29 -24.46 5.79
N THR A 362 -21.83 -23.34 6.34
CA THR A 362 -22.05 -22.95 7.73
C THR A 362 -22.82 -21.63 7.79
N GLY A 363 -23.26 -21.19 8.97
CA GLY A 363 -24.11 -20.00 9.07
C GLY A 363 -25.46 -20.17 8.34
N THR A 364 -26.04 -19.08 7.87
CA THR A 364 -27.35 -19.06 7.19
C THR A 364 -27.21 -18.56 5.76
N ILE A 365 -27.53 -19.40 4.78
CA ILE A 365 -27.71 -19.01 3.37
C ILE A 365 -29.17 -19.23 3.04
N GLU A 366 -29.88 -18.22 2.56
CA GLU A 366 -31.32 -18.31 2.27
C GLU A 366 -31.59 -18.87 0.87
N THR A 367 -30.73 -18.58 -0.11
CA THR A 367 -30.87 -19.08 -1.48
C THR A 367 -29.54 -19.60 -2.01
N LEU A 368 -29.53 -20.85 -2.47
CA LEU A 368 -28.36 -21.50 -3.07
C LEU A 368 -28.73 -22.12 -4.41
N ALA A 369 -28.22 -21.55 -5.49
CA ALA A 369 -28.37 -22.08 -6.85
C ALA A 369 -27.08 -22.79 -7.26
N GLY A 370 -27.18 -24.06 -7.64
CA GLY A 370 -26.12 -24.81 -8.27
C GLY A 370 -25.89 -24.43 -9.74
N GLY A 371 -24.80 -24.95 -10.29
CA GLY A 371 -24.41 -24.78 -11.67
C GLY A 371 -24.71 -26.00 -12.52
N ALA A 372 -24.00 -26.14 -13.65
CA ALA A 372 -23.89 -27.42 -14.34
C ALA A 372 -22.96 -28.37 -13.58
N ASN A 373 -23.04 -29.67 -13.91
CA ASN A 373 -22.32 -30.77 -13.25
C ASN A 373 -22.86 -31.02 -11.83
N THR A 374 -22.15 -31.83 -11.04
CA THR A 374 -22.66 -32.34 -9.77
C THR A 374 -22.28 -31.43 -8.62
N ASP A 375 -23.30 -30.89 -7.95
CA ASP A 375 -23.20 -30.07 -6.77
C ASP A 375 -23.59 -30.86 -5.52
N VAL A 376 -22.66 -30.91 -4.55
CA VAL A 376 -22.79 -31.63 -3.28
C VAL A 376 -22.65 -30.64 -2.13
N ILE A 377 -23.73 -30.43 -1.40
CA ILE A 377 -23.82 -29.45 -0.32
C ILE A 377 -24.02 -30.18 1.01
N SER A 378 -23.17 -29.88 1.99
CA SER A 378 -23.33 -30.36 3.38
C SER A 378 -23.52 -29.17 4.31
N VAL A 379 -24.69 -29.07 4.93
CA VAL A 379 -25.04 -27.96 5.81
C VAL A 379 -24.69 -28.28 7.26
N PHE A 380 -23.99 -27.38 7.92
CA PHE A 380 -23.55 -27.47 9.33
C PHE A 380 -24.08 -26.28 10.16
N ALA A 381 -25.21 -25.71 9.75
CA ALA A 381 -25.95 -24.68 10.48
C ALA A 381 -26.64 -25.25 11.74
N THR A 382 -27.25 -24.39 12.56
CA THR A 382 -28.12 -24.79 13.69
C THR A 382 -29.59 -24.87 13.26
N GLY A 383 -29.86 -25.55 12.14
CA GLY A 383 -31.14 -25.56 11.44
C GLY A 383 -31.16 -24.52 10.31
N ALA A 384 -31.31 -24.99 9.08
CA ALA A 384 -31.29 -24.16 7.88
C ALA A 384 -32.70 -23.94 7.31
N THR A 385 -32.94 -22.77 6.72
CA THR A 385 -34.11 -22.53 5.84
C THR A 385 -33.58 -22.09 4.49
N LEU A 386 -33.66 -22.97 3.50
CA LEU A 386 -32.93 -22.82 2.24
C LEU A 386 -33.84 -23.00 1.02
N LEU A 387 -33.79 -22.07 0.08
CA LEU A 387 -34.26 -22.25 -1.28
C LEU A 387 -33.12 -22.78 -2.14
N VAL A 388 -33.28 -23.96 -2.74
CA VAL A 388 -32.27 -24.56 -3.64
C VAL A 388 -32.77 -24.72 -5.06
N THR A 389 -31.87 -24.54 -6.03
CA THR A 389 -32.11 -24.89 -7.44
C THR A 389 -30.85 -25.53 -8.01
N GLY A 390 -30.98 -26.60 -8.79
CA GLY A 390 -29.83 -27.21 -9.48
C GLY A 390 -28.78 -27.83 -8.54
N ILE A 391 -29.19 -28.30 -7.36
CA ILE A 391 -28.31 -29.02 -6.42
C ILE A 391 -28.60 -30.52 -6.50
N GLU A 392 -27.59 -31.34 -6.79
CA GLU A 392 -27.75 -32.79 -6.96
C GLU A 392 -27.74 -33.55 -5.62
N SER A 393 -27.02 -33.06 -4.62
CA SER A 393 -26.97 -33.68 -3.29
C SER A 393 -26.95 -32.63 -2.19
N LEU A 394 -27.86 -32.76 -1.23
CA LEU A 394 -27.96 -31.88 -0.06
C LEU A 394 -28.08 -32.71 1.22
N SER A 395 -27.11 -32.58 2.11
CA SER A 395 -27.25 -33.02 3.49
C SER A 395 -27.60 -31.83 4.36
N GLY A 396 -28.70 -31.94 5.13
CA GLY A 396 -29.02 -30.98 6.18
C GLY A 396 -28.09 -31.11 7.38
N SER A 397 -28.42 -30.32 8.39
CA SER A 397 -27.62 -30.01 9.56
C SER A 397 -28.19 -30.64 10.83
N ALA A 398 -27.79 -30.12 11.99
CA ALA A 398 -28.42 -30.47 13.24
C ALA A 398 -29.58 -29.50 13.51
N ASN A 399 -30.63 -30.00 14.18
CA ASN A 399 -31.92 -29.32 14.39
C ASN A 399 -32.80 -29.36 13.13
N THR A 400 -33.81 -28.49 13.03
CA THR A 400 -34.81 -28.55 11.97
C THR A 400 -34.32 -27.82 10.73
N ASP A 401 -34.16 -28.56 9.65
CA ASP A 401 -33.88 -28.05 8.32
C ASP A 401 -35.16 -28.00 7.47
N VAL A 402 -35.35 -26.86 6.80
CA VAL A 402 -36.45 -26.58 5.88
C VAL A 402 -35.86 -26.25 4.52
N VAL A 403 -36.11 -27.11 3.55
CA VAL A 403 -35.62 -26.94 2.17
C VAL A 403 -36.82 -26.71 1.25
N THR A 404 -36.72 -25.71 0.39
CA THR A 404 -37.65 -25.49 -0.72
C THR A 404 -36.91 -25.65 -2.03
N LEU A 405 -37.43 -26.44 -2.96
CA LEU A 405 -36.91 -26.54 -4.31
C LEU A 405 -37.46 -25.37 -5.15
N GLY A 406 -36.61 -24.73 -5.93
CA GLY A 406 -37.03 -23.64 -6.80
C GLY A 406 -37.74 -24.12 -8.06
N ALA A 407 -38.18 -23.15 -8.87
CA ALA A 407 -38.90 -23.44 -10.11
C ALA A 407 -37.98 -24.07 -11.16
N GLY A 408 -38.18 -25.35 -11.47
CA GLY A 408 -37.34 -26.11 -12.40
C GLY A 408 -37.64 -27.60 -12.34
N ASN A 409 -37.02 -28.38 -13.22
CA ASN A 409 -37.03 -29.83 -13.05
C ASN A 409 -35.92 -30.19 -12.06
N ASN A 410 -36.27 -30.51 -10.82
CA ASN A 410 -35.30 -30.79 -9.78
C ASN A 410 -35.03 -32.30 -9.72
N SER A 411 -33.76 -32.68 -9.53
CA SER A 411 -33.35 -34.07 -9.30
C SER A 411 -32.30 -34.09 -8.20
N ILE A 412 -32.70 -34.40 -6.98
CA ILE A 412 -31.86 -34.21 -5.78
C ILE A 412 -31.85 -35.45 -4.88
N ILE A 413 -30.69 -35.73 -4.30
CA ILE A 413 -30.53 -36.64 -3.17
C ILE A 413 -30.50 -35.81 -1.89
N VAL A 414 -31.43 -36.08 -0.97
CA VAL A 414 -31.49 -35.39 0.33
C VAL A 414 -31.24 -36.34 1.49
N SER A 415 -30.50 -35.89 2.50
CA SER A 415 -30.36 -36.58 3.79
C SER A 415 -30.44 -35.59 4.94
N SER A 416 -30.94 -36.04 6.09
CA SER A 416 -31.02 -35.20 7.30
C SER A 416 -31.77 -33.87 7.06
N VAL A 417 -32.89 -33.92 6.33
CA VAL A 417 -33.76 -32.75 6.11
C VAL A 417 -35.14 -33.06 6.68
N GLU A 418 -35.64 -32.22 7.59
CA GLU A 418 -36.92 -32.46 8.26
C GLU A 418 -38.12 -32.01 7.43
N THR A 419 -38.00 -30.94 6.65
CA THR A 419 -39.08 -30.42 5.79
C THR A 419 -38.56 -30.14 4.39
N LEU A 420 -39.23 -30.69 3.38
CA LEU A 420 -38.94 -30.45 1.97
C LEU A 420 -40.21 -30.03 1.22
N ALA A 421 -40.21 -28.82 0.68
CA ALA A 421 -41.22 -28.37 -0.26
C ALA A 421 -40.68 -28.43 -1.68
N GLY A 422 -41.40 -29.09 -2.59
CA GLY A 422 -41.15 -29.04 -4.01
C GLY A 422 -41.47 -27.67 -4.61
N GLY A 423 -40.97 -27.45 -5.81
CA GLY A 423 -41.11 -26.24 -6.59
C GLY A 423 -42.24 -26.34 -7.60
N ALA A 424 -42.15 -25.53 -8.64
CA ALA A 424 -42.96 -25.72 -9.85
C ALA A 424 -42.20 -26.63 -10.83
N ASN A 425 -42.95 -27.39 -11.64
CA ASN A 425 -42.47 -28.42 -12.57
C ASN A 425 -42.16 -29.75 -11.86
N GLY A 426 -41.32 -30.62 -12.44
CA GLY A 426 -41.12 -31.97 -11.91
C GLY A 426 -40.04 -32.02 -10.83
N ASP A 427 -40.40 -32.49 -9.63
CA ASP A 427 -39.48 -32.72 -8.54
C ASP A 427 -39.19 -34.22 -8.34
N TRP A 428 -37.97 -34.65 -8.66
CA TRP A 428 -37.42 -35.97 -8.39
C TRP A 428 -36.53 -35.94 -7.13
N VAL A 429 -37.04 -36.51 -6.04
CA VAL A 429 -36.32 -36.57 -4.77
C VAL A 429 -35.94 -38.01 -4.45
N THR A 430 -34.67 -38.25 -4.13
CA THR A 430 -34.18 -39.51 -3.56
C THR A 430 -33.75 -39.25 -2.12
N LEU A 431 -34.16 -40.11 -1.19
CA LEU A 431 -33.67 -40.07 0.18
C LEU A 431 -32.32 -40.79 0.30
N GLY A 432 -31.40 -40.19 1.05
CA GLY A 432 -30.06 -40.72 1.31
C GLY A 432 -30.07 -41.95 2.23
N ALA A 433 -28.91 -42.56 2.43
CA ALA A 433 -28.81 -43.84 3.16
C ALA A 433 -28.91 -43.72 4.70
N ALA A 434 -29.06 -42.53 5.29
CA ALA A 434 -28.99 -42.35 6.75
C ALA A 434 -30.24 -42.86 7.52
N GLY A 435 -31.33 -43.19 6.81
CA GLY A 435 -32.66 -43.38 7.40
C GLY A 435 -33.26 -42.02 7.73
N ASN A 436 -34.33 -41.64 7.02
CA ASN A 436 -34.78 -40.25 6.99
C ASN A 436 -36.12 -40.11 7.71
N THR A 437 -36.35 -38.99 8.41
CA THR A 437 -37.67 -38.59 8.91
C THR A 437 -38.01 -37.23 8.33
N ILE A 438 -38.90 -37.19 7.33
CA ILE A 438 -39.10 -36.01 6.50
C ILE A 438 -40.58 -35.72 6.26
N ALA A 439 -40.97 -34.46 6.32
CA ALA A 439 -42.24 -33.96 5.82
C ALA A 439 -42.06 -33.41 4.39
N VAL A 440 -42.79 -33.96 3.42
CA VAL A 440 -42.70 -33.55 2.01
C VAL A 440 -44.01 -32.97 1.50
N SER A 441 -43.94 -31.91 0.70
CA SER A 441 -45.10 -31.32 0.03
C SER A 441 -44.73 -30.84 -1.36
N GLY A 442 -45.60 -31.00 -2.35
CA GLY A 442 -45.38 -30.52 -3.71
C GLY A 442 -44.34 -31.31 -4.49
N VAL A 443 -44.07 -32.59 -4.14
CA VAL A 443 -43.07 -33.43 -4.83
C VAL A 443 -43.77 -34.46 -5.74
N GLU A 444 -43.33 -34.58 -7.00
CA GLU A 444 -43.90 -35.49 -8.01
C GLU A 444 -43.28 -36.89 -8.04
N THR A 445 -42.09 -37.08 -7.47
CA THR A 445 -41.51 -38.41 -7.31
C THR A 445 -40.57 -38.43 -6.11
N LEU A 446 -40.81 -39.38 -5.20
CA LEU A 446 -39.98 -39.59 -4.03
C LEU A 446 -39.55 -41.06 -3.98
N ARG A 447 -38.24 -41.31 -3.98
CA ARG A 447 -37.66 -42.64 -3.83
C ARG A 447 -36.99 -42.77 -2.47
N GLY A 448 -37.32 -43.83 -1.74
CA GLY A 448 -36.64 -44.18 -0.49
C GLY A 448 -35.16 -44.52 -0.66
N GLY A 449 -34.41 -44.36 0.42
CA GLY A 449 -33.02 -44.72 0.56
C GLY A 449 -32.83 -46.10 1.19
N ALA A 450 -31.61 -46.35 1.65
CA ALA A 450 -31.34 -47.45 2.56
C ALA A 450 -31.78 -47.07 3.99
N ASN A 451 -31.96 -48.07 4.85
CA ASN A 451 -32.49 -47.94 6.21
C ASN A 451 -33.97 -47.49 6.24
N THR A 452 -34.49 -47.20 7.43
CA THR A 452 -35.91 -46.87 7.59
C THR A 452 -36.15 -45.41 7.26
N ASP A 453 -36.96 -45.16 6.23
CA ASP A 453 -37.48 -43.84 5.90
C ASP A 453 -38.91 -43.67 6.41
N VAL A 454 -39.15 -42.58 7.13
CA VAL A 454 -40.45 -42.13 7.63
C VAL A 454 -40.81 -40.85 6.89
N VAL A 455 -41.81 -40.94 6.02
CA VAL A 455 -42.25 -39.82 5.17
C VAL A 455 -43.64 -39.38 5.59
N THR A 456 -43.79 -38.09 5.94
CA THR A 456 -45.09 -37.44 6.15
C THR A 456 -45.44 -36.62 4.92
N LEU A 457 -46.63 -36.84 4.35
CA LEU A 457 -47.10 -36.10 3.18
C LEU A 457 -47.92 -34.88 3.62
N GLY A 458 -47.50 -33.70 3.18
CA GLY A 458 -48.24 -32.45 3.34
C GLY A 458 -49.41 -32.32 2.37
N ASN A 459 -50.14 -31.20 2.50
CA ASN A 459 -51.43 -31.00 1.83
C ASN A 459 -51.31 -30.48 0.39
N ALA A 460 -50.11 -30.24 -0.13
CA ALA A 460 -49.87 -29.70 -1.46
C ALA A 460 -49.49 -30.83 -2.43
N GLY A 461 -50.47 -31.38 -3.16
CA GLY A 461 -50.26 -31.99 -4.49
C GLY A 461 -49.24 -33.12 -4.67
N ASN A 462 -48.80 -33.83 -3.63
CA ASN A 462 -47.80 -34.89 -3.77
C ASN A 462 -48.28 -35.99 -4.74
N THR A 463 -47.47 -36.31 -5.74
CA THR A 463 -47.65 -37.51 -6.58
C THR A 463 -46.48 -38.43 -6.27
N LEU A 464 -46.71 -39.63 -5.73
CA LEU A 464 -45.62 -40.51 -5.34
C LEU A 464 -45.58 -41.77 -6.20
N ILE A 465 -44.42 -41.98 -6.82
CA ILE A 465 -44.00 -43.29 -7.33
C ILE A 465 -42.97 -43.81 -6.32
N LEU A 466 -43.42 -44.69 -5.42
CA LEU A 466 -42.61 -45.29 -4.34
C LEU A 466 -41.89 -46.56 -4.79
#